data_AF-B7PJZ0-F1
#
_entry.id   AF-B7PJZ0-F1
#
_cell.length_a   1.000
_cell.length_b   1.000
_cell.length_c   1.000
_cell.angle_alpha   90.00
_cell.angle_beta   90.00
_cell.angle_gamma   90.00
#
_symmetry.space_group_name_H-M   'P 1'
#
loop_
_entity.id
_entity.type
_entity.pdbx_description
1 polymer ?
#
loop_
_entity_poly.entity_id
_entity_poly.type
_entity_poly.pdbx_seq_one_letter_code
_entity_poly.pdbx_strand_id
1 'polypeptide(L)'
;ATKGTVLAQLLIQAIVLMENAGAKIHGFVSDGASKNRRMWKLLGINGELGDCCNSFTHPSDPDRKVFAFSDAPHLIKCIRNRLKQQ
;
A
#
# COMPACT_ATOMS: atom_id res chain seq x y z
N ALA A 1 -2.65 -16.32 10.83
CA ALA A 1 -2.74 -14.94 10.28
C ALA A 1 -1.43 -14.58 9.57
N THR A 2 -1.47 -14.14 8.31
CA THR A 2 -0.28 -13.82 7.49
C THR A 2 0.51 -12.64 8.05
N LYS A 3 1.85 -12.76 8.09
CA LYS A 3 2.76 -11.70 8.56
C LYS A 3 2.88 -10.58 7.51
N GLY A 4 3.06 -9.33 7.95
CA GLY A 4 3.21 -8.19 7.04
C GLY A 4 4.41 -8.29 6.08
N THR A 5 5.46 -9.03 6.47
CA THR A 5 6.62 -9.32 5.61
C THR A 5 6.27 -10.20 4.42
N VAL A 6 5.46 -11.24 4.65
CA VAL A 6 4.99 -12.12 3.59
C VAL A 6 4.08 -11.36 2.63
N LEU A 7 3.23 -10.46 3.14
CA LEU A 7 2.38 -9.61 2.29
C LEU A 7 3.21 -8.70 1.38
N ALA A 8 4.28 -8.08 1.90
CA ALA A 8 5.17 -7.25 1.08
C ALA A 8 5.85 -8.05 -0.04
N GLN A 9 6.35 -9.25 0.28
CA GLN A 9 6.96 -10.16 -0.71
C GLN A 9 5.96 -10.59 -1.78
N LEU A 10 4.75 -10.97 -1.38
CA LEU A 10 3.68 -11.35 -2.31
C LEU A 10 3.26 -10.19 -3.22
N LEU A 11 3.17 -8.97 -2.68
CA LEU A 11 2.85 -7.79 -3.49
C LEU A 11 3.93 -7.53 -4.54
N ILE A 12 5.21 -7.57 -4.16
CA ILE A 12 6.32 -7.39 -5.10
C ILE A 12 6.29 -8.47 -6.19
N GLN A 13 6.11 -9.73 -5.81
CA GLN A 13 5.99 -10.84 -6.77
C GLN A 13 4.80 -10.65 -7.72
N ALA A 14 3.65 -10.23 -7.20
CA ALA A 14 2.47 -9.95 -8.02
C ALA A 14 2.73 -8.83 -9.03
N ILE A 15 3.39 -7.73 -8.63
CA ILE A 15 3.75 -6.62 -9.52
C ILE A 15 4.66 -7.13 -10.65
N VAL A 16 5.70 -7.88 -10.32
CA VAL A 16 6.64 -8.44 -11.31
C VAL A 16 5.93 -9.37 -12.30
N LEU A 17 5.06 -10.26 -11.81
CA LEU A 17 4.31 -11.19 -12.65
C LEU A 17 3.36 -10.45 -13.60
N MET A 18 2.67 -9.42 -13.11
CA MET A 18 1.76 -8.62 -13.93
C MET A 18 2.50 -7.82 -15.01
N GLU A 19 3.67 -7.26 -14.70
CA GLU A 19 4.50 -6.56 -15.68
C GLU A 19 5.06 -7.49 -16.75
N ASN A 20 5.47 -8.70 -16.36
CA ASN A 20 5.89 -9.73 -17.32
C ASN A 20 4.75 -10.17 -18.24
N ALA A 21 3.50 -10.09 -17.78
CA ALA A 21 2.31 -10.33 -18.59
C ALA A 21 1.91 -9.13 -19.48
N GLY A 22 2.66 -8.01 -19.43
CA GLY A 22 2.42 -6.81 -20.22
C GLY A 22 1.55 -5.74 -19.54
N ALA A 23 1.06 -5.98 -18.31
CA ALA A 23 0.30 -4.98 -17.58
C ALA A 23 1.22 -3.95 -16.93
N LYS A 24 0.88 -2.66 -17.07
CA LYS A 24 1.65 -1.56 -16.45
C LYS A 24 1.10 -1.22 -15.08
N ILE A 25 1.84 -1.53 -14.03
CA ILE A 25 1.43 -1.28 -12.65
C ILE A 25 1.93 0.09 -12.19
N HIS A 26 0.99 0.95 -11.78
CA HIS A 26 1.27 2.29 -11.26
C HIS A 26 1.06 2.38 -9.75
N GLY A 27 0.33 1.45 -9.15
CA GLY A 27 0.00 1.53 -7.73
C GLY A 27 -0.86 0.37 -7.26
N PHE A 28 -1.12 0.37 -5.97
CA PHE A 28 -2.00 -0.61 -5.32
C PHE A 28 -2.90 0.08 -4.29
N VAL A 29 -4.05 -0.54 -4.03
CA VAL A 29 -5.01 -0.08 -3.02
C VAL A 29 -5.12 -1.13 -1.92
N SER A 30 -5.09 -0.73 -0.64
CA SER A 30 -5.35 -1.64 0.47
C SER A 30 -6.19 -1.01 1.58
N ASP A 31 -6.86 -1.85 2.38
CA ASP A 31 -7.53 -1.38 3.59
C ASP A 31 -6.53 -0.87 4.65
N GLY A 32 -7.06 -0.25 5.70
CA GLY A 32 -6.28 0.30 6.80
C GLY A 32 -5.88 -0.69 7.90
N ALA A 33 -6.00 -2.01 7.70
CA ALA A 33 -5.73 -3.01 8.72
C ALA A 33 -4.25 -3.00 9.16
N SER A 34 -3.96 -3.39 10.40
CA SER A 34 -2.62 -3.32 11.01
C SER A 34 -1.54 -4.04 10.20
N LYS A 35 -1.87 -5.16 9.56
CA LYS A 35 -0.95 -5.92 8.70
C LYS A 35 -0.60 -5.17 7.41
N ASN A 36 -1.58 -4.53 6.78
CA ASN A 36 -1.38 -3.74 5.57
C ASN A 36 -0.54 -2.50 5.88
N ARG A 37 -0.78 -1.85 7.03
CA ARG A 37 0.11 -0.78 7.51
C ARG A 37 1.54 -1.26 7.77
N ARG A 38 1.73 -2.49 8.27
CA ARG A 38 3.08 -3.07 8.43
C ARG A 38 3.74 -3.32 7.07
N MET A 39 2.99 -3.83 6.08
CA MET A 39 3.46 -3.97 4.71
C MET A 39 3.89 -2.63 4.12
N TRP A 40 3.09 -1.57 4.29
CA TRP A 40 3.43 -0.22 3.82
C TRP A 40 4.76 0.26 4.41
N LYS A 41 4.94 0.12 5.73
CA LYS A 41 6.20 0.49 6.39
C LYS A 41 7.41 -0.28 5.85
N LEU A 42 7.25 -1.56 5.51
CA LEU A 42 8.33 -2.37 4.95
C LEU A 42 8.71 -1.96 3.52
N LEU A 43 7.78 -1.34 2.79
CA LEU A 43 8.01 -0.78 1.46
C LEU A 43 8.50 0.69 1.51
N GLY A 44 8.76 1.23 2.70
CA GLY A 44 9.19 2.62 2.87
C GLY A 44 8.06 3.65 2.78
N ILE A 45 6.80 3.19 2.78
CA ILE A 45 5.62 4.08 2.74
C ILE A 45 5.29 4.54 4.16
N ASN A 46 5.14 5.86 4.32
CA ASN A 46 4.78 6.51 5.56
C ASN A 46 3.77 7.65 5.30
N GLY A 47 3.16 8.15 6.37
CA GLY A 47 2.25 9.29 6.31
C GLY A 47 2.43 10.15 7.55
N GLU A 48 3.69 10.32 7.97
CA GLU A 48 4.02 11.12 9.14
C GLU A 48 3.90 12.61 8.80
N LEU A 49 3.61 13.42 9.82
CA LEU A 49 3.44 14.85 9.60
C LEU A 49 4.82 15.47 9.32
N GLY A 50 5.01 16.02 8.12
CA GLY A 50 6.29 16.61 7.69
C GLY A 50 7.20 15.65 6.93
N ASP A 51 6.91 14.35 6.91
CA ASP A 51 7.56 13.36 6.05
C ASP A 51 6.50 12.37 5.55
N CYS A 52 6.03 12.60 4.32
CA CYS A 52 4.99 11.81 3.68
C CYS A 52 5.55 11.18 2.40
N CYS A 53 5.76 9.87 2.43
CA CYS A 53 6.17 9.08 1.29
C CYS A 53 5.09 8.04 0.97
N ASN A 54 4.41 8.20 -0.17
CA ASN A 54 3.34 7.30 -0.62
C ASN A 54 3.75 6.36 -1.77
N SER A 55 5.05 6.21 -2.03
CA SER A 55 5.52 5.44 -3.19
C SER A 55 6.85 4.73 -2.93
N PHE A 56 7.12 3.71 -3.72
CA PHE A 56 8.42 3.03 -3.76
C PHE A 56 8.85 2.76 -5.21
N THR A 57 10.14 2.52 -5.43
CA THR A 57 10.70 2.22 -6.76
C THR A 57 10.11 0.94 -7.32
N HIS A 58 9.72 0.95 -8.59
CA HIS A 58 9.11 -0.19 -9.24
C HIS A 58 10.12 -1.36 -9.34
N PRO A 59 9.75 -2.59 -8.96
CA PRO A 59 10.70 -3.70 -8.80
C PRO A 59 11.34 -4.16 -10.11
N SER A 60 10.71 -3.90 -11.25
CA SER A 60 11.22 -4.25 -12.59
C SER A 60 11.70 -3.05 -13.41
N ASP A 61 11.57 -1.82 -12.91
CA ASP A 61 11.87 -0.60 -13.67
C ASP A 61 12.31 0.54 -12.72
N PRO A 62 13.61 0.90 -12.69
CA PRO A 62 14.13 1.92 -11.78
C PRO A 62 13.55 3.32 -11.98
N ASP A 63 13.07 3.64 -13.18
CA ASP A 63 12.57 4.98 -13.52
C ASP A 63 11.09 5.16 -13.14
N ARG A 64 10.41 4.08 -12.74
CA ARG A 64 9.01 4.08 -12.36
C ARG A 64 8.81 3.93 -10.87
N LYS A 65 7.68 4.47 -10.42
CA LYS A 65 7.22 4.36 -9.03
C LYS A 65 5.90 3.61 -8.95
N VAL A 66 5.71 2.91 -7.84
CA VAL A 66 4.45 2.28 -7.45
C VAL A 66 3.87 3.06 -6.28
N PHE A 67 2.68 3.62 -6.46
CA PHE A 67 1.99 4.42 -5.45
C PHE A 67 1.06 3.56 -4.58
N ALA A 68 1.02 3.86 -3.29
CA ALA A 68 0.14 3.21 -2.32
C ALA A 68 -1.06 4.10 -2.02
N PHE A 69 -2.25 3.51 -2.14
CA PHE A 69 -3.52 4.18 -1.85
C PHE A 69 -4.31 3.42 -0.79
N SER A 70 -4.99 4.16 0.06
CA SER A 70 -5.92 3.56 1.02
C SER A 70 -7.33 3.50 0.44
N ASP A 71 -8.11 2.51 0.86
CA ASP A 71 -9.54 2.42 0.58
C ASP A 71 -10.30 3.61 1.20
N ALA A 72 -10.58 4.62 0.37
CA ALA A 72 -11.24 5.86 0.77
C ALA A 72 -12.65 5.65 1.38
N PRO A 73 -13.55 4.82 0.78
CA PRO A 73 -14.79 4.43 1.44
C PRO A 73 -14.60 3.87 2.86
N HIS A 74 -13.59 3.02 3.06
CA HIS A 74 -13.30 2.47 4.38
C HIS A 74 -12.85 3.57 5.36
N LEU A 75 -12.03 4.53 4.91
CA LEU A 75 -11.61 5.67 5.73
C LEU A 75 -12.79 6.52 6.18
N ILE A 76 -13.69 6.89 5.27
CA ILE A 76 -14.88 7.71 5.59
C ILE A 76 -15.78 6.98 6.60
N LYS A 77 -15.98 5.67 6.42
CA LYS A 77 -16.73 4.84 7.37
C LYS A 77 -16.08 4.84 8.76
N CYS A 78 -14.76 4.73 8.85
CA CYS A 78 -14.03 4.79 10.11
C CYS A 78 -14.18 6.15 10.81
N ILE A 79 -14.10 7.25 10.04
CA ILE A 79 -14.34 8.61 10.55
C ILE A 79 -15.76 8.72 11.10
N ARG A 80 -16.78 8.33 10.33
CA ARG A 80 -18.18 8.32 10.77
C ARG A 80 -18.37 7.53 12.07
N ASN A 81 -17.79 6.33 12.17
CA ASN A 81 -17.90 5.50 13.37
C ASN A 81 -17.25 6.17 14.58
N ARG A 82 -16.10 6.85 14.38
CA ARG A 82 -15.42 7.59 15.45
C ARG A 82 -16.23 8.80 15.92
N LEU A 83 -16.84 9.54 14.99
CA LEU A 83 -17.72 10.68 15.30
C LEU A 83 -19.00 10.26 16.02
N LYS A 84 -19.56 9.09 15.72
CA LYS A 84 -20.74 8.53 16.39
C LYS A 84 -20.46 7.94 17.78
N GLN A 85 -19.20 7.68 18.10
CA GLN A 85 -18.76 7.15 19.40
C GLN A 85 -18.36 8.27 20.37
N GLN A 86 -18.46 9.53 19.95
CA GLN A 86 -18.49 10.72 20.81
C GLN A 86 -19.94 11.00 21.21
#